data_AF-F8BUY2-F1
#
_entry.id   AF-F8BUY2-F1
#
_cell.length_a   1.000
_cell.length_b   1.000
_cell.length_c   1.000
_cell.angle_alpha   90.00
_cell.angle_beta   90.00
_cell.angle_gamma   90.00
#
_symmetry.space_group_name_H-M   'P 1'
#
loop_
_entity.id
_entity.type
_entity.pdbx_description
1 polymer ?
#
loop_
_entity_poly.entity_id
_entity_poly.type
_entity_poly.pdbx_seq_one_letter_code
_entity_poly.pdbx_strand_id
1 'polypeptide(L)'
;MRKLVLICVAFGLGCSAAQAADGCTKSREYLLSGRAGDLTMPVTSYTNLFKTCSATATMSNVKAAYMLRDGGIAVTPKQDTVAATAATLSRFCESNPRGTLRFLSKRDLKLNRSVLDIVKISSTSATSCKKLKGLS
;
A
#
# COMPACT_ATOMS: atom_id res chain seq x y z
N MET A 1 44.28 -31.27 -14.27
CA MET A 1 43.58 -30.74 -13.08
C MET A 1 42.97 -29.39 -13.49
N ARG A 2 41.79 -29.28 -14.09
CA ARG A 2 40.41 -29.48 -13.58
C ARG A 2 40.10 -28.63 -12.34
N LYS A 3 39.76 -27.34 -12.55
CA LYS A 3 38.81 -26.59 -11.70
C LYS A 3 38.02 -25.61 -12.58
N LEU A 4 36.81 -26.03 -12.95
CA LEU A 4 35.70 -25.13 -13.28
C LEU A 4 35.38 -24.31 -12.04
N VAL A 5 35.35 -22.98 -12.16
CA VAL A 5 34.68 -22.11 -11.19
C VAL A 5 33.49 -21.50 -11.92
N LEU A 6 32.30 -22.04 -11.62
CA LEU A 6 31.02 -21.43 -11.97
C LEU A 6 30.91 -20.08 -11.26
N ILE A 7 30.79 -19.00 -12.03
CA ILE A 7 30.31 -17.71 -11.52
C ILE A 7 28.83 -17.62 -11.92
N CYS A 8 27.95 -17.95 -10.98
CA CYS A 8 26.53 -17.66 -11.08
C CYS A 8 26.32 -16.15 -10.93
N VAL A 9 26.35 -15.41 -12.04
CA VAL A 9 25.81 -14.04 -12.08
C VAL A 9 24.29 -14.15 -12.20
N ALA A 10 23.62 -14.25 -11.04
CA ALA A 10 22.18 -14.14 -10.93
C ALA A 10 21.83 -13.03 -9.93
N PHE A 11 22.09 -11.78 -10.31
CA PHE A 11 21.58 -10.60 -9.61
C PHE A 11 20.82 -9.74 -10.62
N GLY A 12 19.52 -10.01 -10.78
CA GLY A 12 18.72 -9.26 -11.75
C GLY A 12 17.22 -9.49 -11.75
N LEU A 13 16.64 -10.12 -10.73
CA LEU A 13 15.19 -10.31 -10.67
C LEU A 13 14.69 -10.15 -9.22
N GLY A 14 14.02 -9.02 -8.94
CA GLY A 14 13.08 -8.93 -7.81
C GLY A 14 13.33 -7.86 -6.74
N CYS A 15 13.47 -6.58 -7.10
CA CYS A 15 13.50 -5.48 -6.10
C CYS A 15 12.17 -4.70 -5.96
N SER A 16 11.11 -5.09 -6.68
CA SER A 16 9.83 -4.36 -6.62
C SER A 16 8.99 -4.71 -5.39
N ALA A 17 9.14 -5.91 -4.82
CA ALA A 17 8.39 -6.32 -3.63
C ALA A 17 8.92 -5.65 -2.35
N ALA A 18 10.24 -5.41 -2.27
CA ALA A 18 10.87 -4.80 -1.11
C ALA A 18 10.37 -3.37 -0.87
N GLN A 19 10.26 -2.55 -1.93
CA GLN A 19 9.78 -1.17 -1.83
C GLN A 19 8.30 -1.08 -1.44
N ALA A 20 7.50 -2.07 -1.85
CA ALA A 20 6.08 -2.11 -1.51
C ALA A 20 5.82 -2.50 -0.05
N ALA A 21 6.58 -3.48 0.47
CA ALA A 21 6.50 -3.89 1.88
C ALA A 21 7.14 -2.85 2.84
N ASP A 22 8.15 -2.12 2.37
CA ASP A 22 8.82 -1.06 3.13
C ASP A 22 7.86 0.10 3.46
N GLY A 23 6.98 0.48 2.52
CA GLY A 23 5.97 1.52 2.73
C GLY A 23 4.98 1.20 3.86
N CYS A 24 4.48 -0.03 3.93
CA CYS A 24 3.59 -0.49 5.00
C CYS A 24 4.29 -0.49 6.37
N THR A 25 5.55 -0.93 6.42
CA THR A 25 6.33 -0.97 7.67
C THR A 25 6.60 0.44 8.19
N LYS A 26 7.08 1.34 7.32
CA LYS A 26 7.37 2.73 7.69
C LYS A 26 6.12 3.49 8.10
N SER A 27 5.03 3.36 7.32
CA SER A 27 3.76 4.03 7.67
C SER A 27 3.23 3.58 9.02
N ARG A 28 3.31 2.28 9.35
CA ARG A 28 2.99 1.77 10.68
C ARG A 28 3.85 2.38 11.78
N GLU A 29 5.16 2.46 11.58
CA GLU A 29 6.08 3.06 12.56
C GLU A 29 5.72 4.52 12.83
N TYR A 30 5.46 5.31 11.79
CA TYR A 30 5.04 6.71 11.95
C TYR A 30 3.70 6.86 12.67
N LEU A 31 2.75 5.97 12.42
CA LEU A 31 1.46 5.94 13.11
C LEU A 31 1.64 5.61 14.59
N LEU A 32 2.34 4.53 14.91
CA LEU A 32 2.45 4.03 16.28
C LEU A 32 3.45 4.79 17.15
N SER A 33 4.35 5.56 16.55
CA SER A 33 5.26 6.47 17.28
C SER A 33 4.63 7.82 17.64
N GLY A 34 3.34 8.05 17.32
CA GLY A 34 2.65 9.32 17.57
C GLY A 34 3.03 10.46 16.61
N ARG A 35 3.96 10.21 15.67
CA ARG A 35 4.44 11.22 14.70
C ARG A 35 3.38 11.63 13.68
N ALA A 36 2.40 10.76 13.42
CA ALA A 36 1.25 11.03 12.56
C ALA A 36 0.16 11.89 13.25
N GLY A 37 0.34 12.25 14.52
CA GLY A 37 -0.69 12.86 15.37
C GLY A 37 -1.62 11.81 15.95
N ASP A 38 -2.76 12.25 16.49
CA ASP A 38 -3.71 11.36 17.15
C ASP A 38 -4.27 10.32 16.18
N LEU A 39 -4.28 9.07 16.65
CA LEU A 39 -4.84 7.94 15.92
C LEU A 39 -6.36 8.06 15.92
N THR A 40 -6.97 7.85 14.76
CA THR A 40 -8.44 7.90 14.61
C THR A 40 -9.10 6.55 14.92
N MET A 41 -8.30 5.53 15.21
CA MET A 41 -8.74 4.17 15.51
C MET A 41 -7.91 3.59 16.67
N PRO A 42 -8.39 2.54 17.35
CA PRO A 42 -7.60 1.79 18.31
C PRO A 42 -6.31 1.23 17.70
N VAL A 43 -5.23 1.18 18.48
CA VAL A 43 -3.91 0.62 18.04
C VAL A 43 -4.05 -0.80 17.48
N THR A 44 -4.91 -1.62 18.06
CA THR A 44 -5.18 -2.99 17.61
C THR A 44 -5.73 -3.06 16.18
N SER A 45 -6.51 -2.06 15.76
CA SER A 45 -7.02 -1.96 14.38
C SER A 45 -5.91 -1.76 13.36
N TYR A 46 -4.82 -1.07 13.73
CA TYR A 46 -3.66 -0.87 12.85
C TYR A 46 -2.88 -2.16 12.59
N THR A 47 -2.94 -3.15 13.48
CA THR A 47 -2.37 -4.48 13.22
C THR A 47 -3.07 -5.19 12.07
N ASN A 48 -4.41 -5.13 12.04
CA ASN A 48 -5.17 -5.68 10.92
C ASN A 48 -4.95 -4.86 9.65
N LEU A 49 -4.90 -3.54 9.76
CA LEU A 49 -4.59 -2.66 8.64
C LEU A 49 -3.20 -2.95 8.04
N PHE A 50 -2.20 -3.28 8.87
CA PHE A 50 -0.88 -3.68 8.41
C PHE A 50 -0.89 -4.99 7.62
N LYS A 51 -1.69 -5.98 8.05
CA LYS A 51 -1.89 -7.22 7.29
C LYS A 51 -2.51 -6.93 5.92
N THR A 52 -3.57 -6.12 5.88
CA THR A 52 -4.20 -5.68 4.63
C THR A 52 -3.24 -4.90 3.74
N CYS A 53 -2.45 -3.98 4.30
CA CYS A 53 -1.44 -3.22 3.56
C CYS A 53 -0.41 -4.15 2.92
N SER A 54 0.13 -5.09 3.71
CA SER A 54 1.15 -6.04 3.25
C SER A 54 0.62 -6.96 2.15
N ALA A 55 -0.62 -7.43 2.26
CA ALA A 55 -1.27 -8.19 1.19
C ALA A 55 -1.54 -7.33 -0.07
N THR A 56 -1.88 -6.06 0.11
CA THR A 56 -2.09 -5.13 -1.01
C THR A 56 -0.79 -4.83 -1.74
N ALA A 57 0.33 -4.73 -1.00
CA ALA A 57 1.66 -4.49 -1.55
C ALA A 57 2.13 -5.59 -2.54
N THR A 58 1.56 -6.80 -2.47
CA THR A 58 1.91 -7.90 -3.39
C THR A 58 1.05 -7.95 -4.64
N MET A 59 0.03 -7.09 -4.77
CA MET A 59 -0.84 -7.06 -5.95
C MET A 59 -0.06 -6.65 -7.20
N SER A 60 -0.44 -7.22 -8.35
CA SER A 60 0.32 -7.10 -9.60
C SER A 60 0.54 -5.66 -10.05
N ASN A 61 -0.48 -4.80 -9.94
CA ASN A 61 -0.41 -3.39 -10.32
C ASN A 61 0.04 -2.45 -9.17
N VAL A 62 0.50 -2.96 -8.02
CA VAL A 62 0.91 -2.11 -6.89
C VAL A 62 2.44 -1.99 -6.87
N LYS A 63 2.94 -0.75 -6.96
CA LYS A 63 4.37 -0.42 -6.82
C LYS A 63 4.74 -0.20 -5.36
N ALA A 64 3.89 0.50 -4.62
CA ALA A 64 4.06 0.73 -3.19
C ALA A 64 2.70 0.83 -2.49
N ALA A 65 2.65 0.48 -1.22
CA ALA A 65 1.46 0.58 -0.38
C ALA A 65 1.80 1.23 0.96
N TYR A 66 0.84 1.95 1.53
CA TYR A 66 0.98 2.71 2.77
C TYR A 66 -0.31 2.63 3.58
N MET A 67 -0.17 2.59 4.90
CA MET A 67 -1.28 2.74 5.83
C MET A 67 -1.57 4.23 6.01
N LEU A 68 -2.85 4.61 5.92
CA LEU A 68 -3.30 5.97 6.21
C LEU A 68 -3.77 6.08 7.66
N ARG A 69 -3.66 7.29 8.21
CA ARG A 69 -4.08 7.58 9.59
C ARG A 69 -5.55 7.25 9.82
N ASP A 70 -6.40 7.54 8.85
CA ASP A 70 -7.86 7.32 8.92
C ASP A 70 -8.29 5.88 8.64
N GLY A 71 -7.35 4.94 8.47
CA GLY A 71 -7.66 3.53 8.30
C GLY A 71 -7.83 3.08 6.85
N GLY A 72 -7.57 3.95 5.88
CA GLY A 72 -7.43 3.56 4.48
C GLY A 72 -6.06 2.95 4.15
N ILE A 73 -5.97 2.33 2.98
CA ILE A 73 -4.71 1.94 2.35
C ILE A 73 -4.49 2.84 1.14
N ALA A 74 -3.33 3.49 1.08
CA ALA A 74 -2.90 4.22 -0.11
C ALA A 74 -1.95 3.35 -0.94
N VAL A 75 -2.10 3.37 -2.26
CA VAL A 75 -1.23 2.63 -3.18
C VAL A 75 -0.70 3.53 -4.28
N THR A 76 0.57 3.34 -4.63
CA THR A 76 1.13 3.84 -5.89
C THR A 76 0.98 2.76 -6.95
N PRO A 77 0.18 2.97 -8.00
CA PRO A 77 0.03 1.99 -9.06
C PRO A 77 1.29 1.90 -9.93
N LYS A 78 1.56 0.73 -10.52
CA LYS A 78 2.57 0.58 -11.59
C LYS A 78 2.06 1.15 -12.90
N GLN A 79 0.78 0.91 -13.20
CA GLN A 79 0.06 1.43 -14.35
C GLN A 79 -1.19 2.17 -13.87
N ASP A 80 -1.33 3.42 -14.30
CA ASP A 80 -2.42 4.32 -13.94
C ASP A 80 -3.50 4.38 -15.03
N THR A 81 -3.85 3.23 -15.60
CA THR A 81 -4.97 3.11 -16.53
C THR A 81 -6.22 2.69 -15.77
N VAL A 82 -7.40 3.10 -16.27
CA VAL A 82 -8.69 2.78 -15.65
C VAL A 82 -8.86 1.27 -15.46
N ALA A 83 -8.50 0.47 -16.47
CA ALA A 83 -8.62 -0.99 -16.39
C ALA A 83 -7.71 -1.60 -15.30
N ALA A 84 -6.46 -1.14 -15.20
CA ALA A 84 -5.50 -1.69 -14.24
C ALA A 84 -5.83 -1.30 -12.79
N THR A 85 -6.28 -0.06 -12.57
CA THR A 85 -6.70 0.40 -11.24
C THR A 85 -8.04 -0.22 -10.83
N ALA A 86 -9.01 -0.34 -11.75
CA ALA A 86 -10.27 -1.05 -11.49
C ALA A 86 -10.04 -2.51 -11.12
N ALA A 87 -9.22 -3.25 -11.87
CA ALA A 87 -8.89 -4.65 -11.54
C ALA A 87 -8.24 -4.78 -10.15
N THR A 88 -7.36 -3.85 -9.79
CA THR A 88 -6.72 -3.82 -8.47
C THR A 88 -7.73 -3.52 -7.37
N LEU A 89 -8.59 -2.54 -7.59
CA LEU A 89 -9.64 -2.15 -6.65
C LEU A 89 -10.63 -3.28 -6.41
N SER A 90 -11.09 -3.95 -7.48
CA SER A 90 -11.97 -5.11 -7.38
C SER A 90 -11.36 -6.20 -6.52
N ARG A 91 -10.12 -6.61 -6.82
CA ARG A 91 -9.40 -7.63 -6.06
C ARG A 91 -9.20 -7.24 -4.59
N PHE A 92 -8.89 -5.98 -4.33
CA PHE A 92 -8.78 -5.46 -2.97
C PHE A 92 -10.10 -5.56 -2.21
N CYS A 93 -11.21 -5.16 -2.84
CA CYS A 93 -12.55 -5.17 -2.22
C CYS A 93 -13.13 -6.57 -2.03
N GLU A 94 -12.71 -7.55 -2.84
CA GLU A 94 -13.04 -8.96 -2.62
C GLU A 94 -12.51 -9.45 -1.27
N SER A 95 -11.24 -9.18 -0.99
CA SER A 95 -10.59 -9.59 0.27
C SER A 95 -10.86 -8.66 1.45
N ASN A 96 -11.26 -7.41 1.20
CA ASN A 96 -11.44 -6.38 2.23
C ASN A 96 -12.78 -5.65 2.02
N PRO A 97 -13.94 -6.29 2.30
CA PRO A 97 -15.26 -5.76 1.95
C PRO A 97 -15.63 -4.45 2.66
N ARG A 98 -14.95 -4.12 3.76
CA ARG A 98 -15.12 -2.85 4.50
C ARG A 98 -13.93 -1.90 4.38
N GLY A 99 -12.92 -2.25 3.58
CA GLY A 99 -11.72 -1.44 3.41
C GLY A 99 -11.94 -0.25 2.48
N THR A 100 -10.95 0.65 2.47
CA THR A 100 -10.87 1.77 1.55
C THR A 100 -9.49 1.77 0.90
N LEU A 101 -9.45 1.75 -0.43
CA LEU A 101 -8.22 1.81 -1.21
C LEU A 101 -8.15 3.16 -1.94
N ARG A 102 -7.08 3.92 -1.68
CA ARG A 102 -6.79 5.18 -2.35
C ARG A 102 -5.63 5.00 -3.31
N PHE A 103 -5.82 5.31 -4.59
CA PHE A 103 -4.72 5.41 -5.54
C PHE A 103 -4.04 6.78 -5.39
N LEU A 104 -2.71 6.78 -5.21
CA LEU A 104 -1.90 7.99 -5.18
C LEU A 104 -1.58 8.40 -6.62
N SER A 105 -2.04 9.59 -7.00
CA SER A 105 -1.74 10.18 -8.29
C SER A 105 -0.30 10.70 -8.34
N LYS A 106 0.20 10.99 -9.55
CA LYS A 106 1.49 11.69 -9.72
C LYS A 106 1.55 13.03 -8.99
N ARG A 107 0.42 13.72 -8.83
CA ARG A 107 0.33 14.96 -8.06
C ARG A 107 0.52 14.69 -6.57
N ASP A 108 -0.16 13.67 -6.04
CA ASP A 108 -0.02 13.28 -4.62
C ASP A 108 1.43 12.96 -4.28
N LEU A 109 2.12 12.22 -5.14
CA LEU A 109 3.53 11.85 -4.95
C LEU A 109 4.49 13.04 -5.05
N LYS A 110 4.17 14.08 -5.84
CA LYS A 110 4.97 15.31 -5.92
C LYS A 110 4.81 16.19 -4.68
N LEU A 111 3.59 16.24 -4.14
CA LEU A 111 3.24 17.05 -2.96
C LEU A 111 3.66 16.36 -1.66
N ASN A 112 3.55 15.03 -1.59
CA ASN A 112 3.80 14.24 -0.39
C ASN A 112 5.09 13.43 -0.58
N ARG A 113 6.22 14.10 -0.37
CA ARG A 113 7.56 13.55 -0.64
C ARG A 113 8.02 12.55 0.43
N SER A 114 7.42 12.57 1.62
CA SER A 114 7.75 11.68 2.72
C SER A 114 6.61 10.72 3.05
N VAL A 115 6.96 9.57 3.66
CA VAL A 115 5.96 8.61 4.17
C VAL A 115 5.07 9.26 5.23
N LEU A 116 5.63 10.17 6.04
CA LEU A 116 4.87 10.90 7.06
C LEU A 116 3.76 11.76 6.45
N ASP A 117 4.03 12.41 5.31
CA ASP A 117 3.03 13.20 4.59
C ASP A 117 1.96 12.28 3.98
N ILE A 118 2.38 11.15 3.39
CA ILE A 118 1.47 10.16 2.81
C ILE A 118 0.50 9.62 3.87
N VAL A 119 1.00 9.26 5.06
CA VAL A 119 0.17 8.74 6.17
C VAL A 119 -0.95 9.70 6.56
N LYS A 120 -0.73 11.02 6.42
CA LYS A 120 -1.70 12.07 6.78
C LYS A 120 -2.72 12.35 5.68
N ILE A 121 -2.53 11.82 4.46
CA ILE A 121 -3.51 11.93 3.39
C ILE A 121 -4.80 11.25 3.83
N SER A 122 -5.94 11.92 3.62
CA SER A 122 -7.23 11.30 3.90
C SER A 122 -7.64 10.30 2.82
N SER A 123 -8.16 9.15 3.22
CA SER A 123 -8.83 8.19 2.36
C SER A 123 -10.26 8.59 1.99
N THR A 124 -10.82 9.66 2.55
CA THR A 124 -12.24 10.04 2.38
C THR A 124 -12.62 10.41 0.94
N SER A 125 -11.67 10.87 0.12
CA SER A 125 -11.93 11.12 -1.30
C SER A 125 -11.92 9.84 -2.14
N ALA A 126 -11.66 8.67 -1.54
CA ALA A 126 -11.77 7.37 -2.18
C ALA A 126 -13.08 6.69 -1.76
N THR A 127 -13.73 6.04 -2.71
CA THR A 127 -14.96 5.27 -2.44
C THR A 127 -14.62 4.00 -1.66
N SER A 128 -15.29 3.76 -0.54
CA SER A 128 -15.09 2.54 0.24
C SER A 128 -15.59 1.29 -0.49
N CYS A 129 -14.96 0.15 -0.23
CA CYS A 129 -15.40 -1.14 -0.76
C CYS A 129 -16.82 -1.51 -0.31
N LYS A 130 -17.20 -1.08 0.90
CA LYS A 130 -18.56 -1.27 1.43
C LYS A 130 -19.60 -0.68 0.47
N LYS A 131 -19.37 0.56 0.03
CA LYS A 131 -20.24 1.26 -0.93
C LYS A 131 -20.20 0.60 -2.32
N LEU A 132 -19.02 0.19 -2.79
CA LEU A 132 -18.88 -0.48 -4.09
C LEU A 132 -19.54 -1.86 -4.15
N LYS A 133 -19.57 -2.59 -3.03
CA LYS A 133 -20.22 -3.90 -2.93
C LYS A 133 -21.72 -3.83 -2.61
N GLY A 134 -22.30 -2.64 -2.47
CA GLY A 134 -23.71 -2.47 -2.12
C GLY A 134 -24.07 -2.93 -0.71
N LEU A 135 -23.08 -3.11 0.16
CA LEU A 135 -23.29 -3.46 1.57
C LEU A 135 -23.66 -2.16 2.29
N SER A 136 -24.94 -1.84 2.43
CA SER A 136 -25.37 -0.61 3.12
C SER A 136 -25.41 -0.82 4.62
#